data_AF-A0A6C0JEL8-F1
#
_entry.id   AF-A0A6C0JEL8-F1
#
_cell.length_a   1.000
_cell.length_b   1.000
_cell.length_c   1.000
_cell.angle_alpha   90.00
_cell.angle_beta   90.00
_cell.angle_gamma   90.00
#
_symmetry.space_group_name_H-M   'P 1'
#
loop_
_entity.id
_entity.type
_entity.pdbx_description
1 polymer ?
#
loop_
_entity_poly.entity_id
_entity_poly.type
_entity_poly.pdbx_seq_one_letter_code
_entity_poly.pdbx_strand_id
1 'polypeptide(L)'
;MSSKYEEFIGKEPSLIELEKFVVINKETIEDYNKECVKDNCKEDVIDYSVIYTYLKFAKDYGGYYYVGGHIKKYPNDPITDESIQKAIKQNRESQPMHMAEVASQIRSSKELNNLEKILEVYYEKCLEEYYAPPCENSEMPGGEGYEKVSKQTSIGK
;
A
#
# COMPACT_ATOMS: atom_id res chain seq x y z
N MET A 1 7.73 -7.56 -3.73
CA MET A 1 8.15 -6.72 -2.60
C MET A 1 9.59 -6.41 -2.86
N SER A 2 9.93 -5.13 -2.96
CA SER A 2 11.32 -4.71 -2.96
C SER A 2 12.01 -5.29 -1.72
N SER A 3 13.29 -5.67 -1.79
CA SER A 3 14.09 -6.10 -0.63
C SER A 3 14.14 -5.04 0.48
N LYS A 4 13.61 -3.85 0.22
CA LYS A 4 13.46 -2.72 1.15
C LYS A 4 12.48 -2.96 2.31
N TYR A 5 11.55 -3.92 2.22
CA TYR A 5 10.46 -4.11 3.20
C TYR A 5 10.35 -5.54 3.74
N GLU A 6 11.48 -6.26 3.85
CA GLU A 6 11.50 -7.66 4.28
C GLU A 6 10.96 -7.85 5.71
N GLU A 7 11.05 -6.84 6.57
CA GLU A 7 10.56 -6.83 7.94
C GLU A 7 9.02 -6.95 8.05
N PHE A 8 8.31 -6.73 6.94
CA PHE A 8 6.85 -6.74 6.87
C PHE A 8 6.27 -7.94 6.11
N ILE A 9 7.10 -8.92 5.74
CA ILE A 9 6.63 -10.20 5.20
C ILE A 9 5.77 -10.90 6.27
N GLY A 10 4.53 -11.26 5.91
CA GLY A 10 3.54 -11.83 6.83
C GLY A 10 2.84 -10.80 7.72
N LYS A 11 3.12 -9.50 7.54
CA LYS A 11 2.44 -8.36 8.21
C LYS A 11 1.79 -7.44 7.18
N GLU A 12 1.34 -8.00 6.05
CA GLU A 12 0.75 -7.22 4.97
C GLU A 12 -0.63 -6.66 5.36
N PRO A 13 -0.93 -5.41 4.98
CA PRO A 13 -2.18 -4.78 5.35
C PRO A 13 -3.34 -5.41 4.56
N SER A 14 -4.50 -5.45 5.20
CA SER A 14 -5.80 -5.65 4.57
C SER A 14 -6.33 -4.36 3.95
N LEU A 15 -7.39 -4.47 3.14
CA LEU A 15 -8.03 -3.28 2.55
C LEU A 15 -8.62 -2.35 3.62
N ILE A 16 -9.13 -2.89 4.72
CA ILE A 16 -9.67 -2.12 5.85
C ILE A 16 -8.56 -1.39 6.61
N GLU A 17 -7.38 -1.98 6.73
CA GLU A 17 -6.22 -1.30 7.33
C GLU A 17 -5.73 -0.18 6.43
N LEU A 18 -5.69 -0.39 5.11
CA LEU A 18 -5.37 0.67 4.16
C LEU A 18 -6.39 1.81 4.17
N GLU A 19 -7.68 1.54 4.37
CA GLU A 19 -8.70 2.58 4.55
C GLU A 19 -8.38 3.45 5.76
N LYS A 20 -8.14 2.84 6.92
CA LYS A 20 -7.78 3.56 8.14
C LYS A 20 -6.50 4.37 7.94
N PHE A 21 -5.49 3.77 7.32
CA PHE A 21 -4.23 4.42 7.01
C PHE A 21 -4.43 5.68 6.15
N VAL A 22 -5.20 5.56 5.06
CA VAL A 22 -5.51 6.69 4.16
C VAL A 22 -6.28 7.78 4.89
N VAL A 23 -7.24 7.42 5.76
CA VAL A 23 -8.01 8.40 6.53
C VAL A 23 -7.11 9.15 7.52
N ILE A 24 -6.22 8.46 8.22
CA ILE A 24 -5.31 9.04 9.21
C ILE A 24 -4.25 9.93 8.54
N ASN A 25 -3.72 9.50 7.40
CA ASN A 25 -2.58 10.15 6.72
C ASN A 25 -3.01 11.00 5.51
N LYS A 26 -4.30 11.33 5.40
CA LYS A 26 -4.87 12.00 4.22
C LYS A 26 -4.14 13.29 3.89
N GLU A 27 -3.91 14.15 4.88
CA GLU A 27 -3.26 15.45 4.70
C GLU A 27 -1.82 15.27 4.19
N THR A 28 -1.06 14.33 4.77
CA THR A 28 0.30 14.01 4.33
C THR A 28 0.34 13.52 2.88
N ILE A 29 -0.60 12.66 2.47
CA ILE A 29 -0.67 12.18 1.09
C ILE A 29 -1.06 13.32 0.14
N GLU A 30 -1.96 14.21 0.55
CA GLU A 30 -2.35 15.37 -0.25
C GLU A 30 -1.21 16.38 -0.42
N ASP A 31 -0.40 16.60 0.61
CA ASP A 31 0.77 17.46 0.54
C ASP A 31 1.85 16.86 -0.37
N TYR A 32 2.13 15.56 -0.25
CA TYR A 32 2.99 14.83 -1.20
C TYR A 32 2.50 15.01 -2.65
N ASN A 33 1.21 14.81 -2.89
CA ASN A 33 0.63 14.98 -4.23
C ASN A 33 0.78 16.41 -4.77
N LYS A 34 0.66 17.44 -3.92
CA LYS A 34 0.89 18.85 -4.33
C LYS A 34 2.36 19.07 -4.75
N GLU A 35 3.30 18.48 -4.03
CA GLU A 35 4.72 18.54 -4.36
C GLU A 35 5.02 17.84 -5.70
N CYS A 36 4.51 16.63 -5.90
CA CYS A 36 4.61 15.93 -7.18
C CYS A 36 4.08 16.76 -8.35
N VAL A 37 2.94 17.43 -8.18
CA VAL A 37 2.37 18.30 -9.23
C VAL A 37 3.26 19.52 -9.49
N LYS A 38 3.80 20.14 -8.43
CA LYS A 38 4.70 21.30 -8.52
C LYS A 38 5.99 20.94 -9.26
N ASP A 39 6.53 19.75 -9.01
CA ASP A 39 7.78 19.26 -9.59
C ASP A 39 7.56 18.55 -10.95
N ASN A 40 6.32 18.55 -11.45
CA ASN A 40 5.91 17.95 -12.72
C ASN A 40 6.08 16.41 -12.80
N CYS A 41 6.03 15.73 -11.64
CA CYS A 41 6.03 14.28 -11.46
C CYS A 41 4.59 13.75 -11.34
N LYS A 42 3.76 13.98 -12.36
CA LYS A 42 2.32 13.65 -12.30
C LYS A 42 2.05 12.15 -12.22
N GLU A 43 2.98 11.36 -12.75
CA GLU A 43 2.99 9.91 -12.70
C GLU A 43 3.13 9.37 -11.29
N ASP A 44 3.63 10.14 -10.33
CA ASP A 44 3.86 9.73 -8.94
C ASP A 44 2.68 10.07 -8.02
N VAL A 45 1.77 10.95 -8.45
CA VAL A 45 0.53 11.28 -7.73
C VAL A 45 -0.24 10.01 -7.35
N ILE A 46 -0.63 9.96 -6.08
CA ILE A 46 -1.33 8.84 -5.46
C ILE A 46 -2.83 9.13 -5.46
N ASP A 47 -3.59 8.34 -6.21
CA ASP A 47 -5.05 8.31 -6.14
C ASP A 47 -5.51 7.29 -5.10
N TYR A 48 -5.65 7.74 -3.85
CA TYR A 48 -6.15 6.91 -2.76
C TYR A 48 -7.65 6.57 -2.87
N SER A 49 -8.38 7.14 -3.84
CA SER A 49 -9.79 6.82 -4.05
C SER A 49 -10.03 5.36 -4.49
N VAL A 50 -8.97 4.69 -4.97
CA VAL A 50 -8.99 3.26 -5.28
C VAL A 50 -9.41 2.40 -4.09
N ILE A 51 -9.01 2.77 -2.87
CA ILE A 51 -9.37 2.01 -1.65
C ILE A 51 -10.88 2.06 -1.43
N TYR A 52 -11.48 3.25 -1.54
CA TYR A 52 -12.93 3.41 -1.43
C TYR A 52 -13.69 2.74 -2.58
N THR A 53 -13.13 2.72 -3.78
CA THR A 53 -13.68 2.00 -4.92
C THR A 53 -13.75 0.49 -4.64
N TYR A 54 -12.68 -0.11 -4.12
CA TYR A 54 -12.68 -1.52 -3.74
C TYR A 54 -13.63 -1.84 -2.58
N LEU A 55 -13.68 -0.99 -1.56
CA LEU A 55 -14.61 -1.17 -0.43
C LEU A 55 -16.06 -1.08 -0.87
N LYS A 56 -16.39 -0.09 -1.71
CA LYS A 56 -17.72 0.06 -2.29
C LYS A 56 -18.07 -1.16 -3.13
N PHE A 57 -17.15 -1.63 -3.98
CA PHE A 57 -17.37 -2.83 -4.76
C PHE A 57 -17.65 -4.05 -3.87
N ALA A 58 -16.86 -4.28 -2.81
CA ALA A 58 -17.10 -5.38 -1.89
C ALA A 58 -18.45 -5.27 -1.17
N LYS A 59 -18.86 -4.06 -0.78
CA LYS A 59 -20.16 -3.79 -0.17
C LYS A 59 -21.32 -4.08 -1.12
N ASP A 60 -21.19 -3.66 -2.37
CA ASP A 60 -22.25 -3.76 -3.38
C ASP A 60 -22.31 -5.18 -4.00
N TYR A 61 -21.19 -5.90 -4.04
CA TYR A 61 -21.03 -7.16 -4.79
C TYR A 61 -20.38 -8.29 -3.98
N GLY A 62 -21.16 -8.88 -3.07
CA GLY A 62 -20.86 -10.21 -2.51
C GLY A 62 -19.71 -10.25 -1.50
N GLY A 63 -19.28 -9.11 -0.96
CA GLY A 63 -18.31 -9.02 0.14
C GLY A 63 -16.85 -9.11 -0.28
N TYR A 64 -16.54 -9.14 -1.57
CA TYR A 64 -15.17 -9.26 -2.08
C TYR A 64 -14.87 -8.22 -3.16
N TYR A 65 -13.59 -7.98 -3.39
CA TYR A 65 -13.09 -7.11 -4.46
C TYR A 65 -12.04 -7.86 -5.29
N TYR A 66 -11.64 -7.26 -6.42
CA TYR A 66 -10.66 -7.86 -7.32
C TYR A 66 -9.43 -6.96 -7.46
N VAL A 67 -8.33 -7.38 -6.86
CA VAL A 67 -7.03 -6.73 -7.03
C VAL A 67 -6.62 -6.85 -8.50
N GLY A 68 -6.41 -5.69 -9.14
CA GLY A 68 -6.10 -5.59 -10.55
C GLY A 68 -7.13 -6.25 -11.47
N GLY A 69 -8.39 -6.38 -11.03
CA GLY A 69 -9.47 -6.97 -11.84
C GLY A 69 -9.49 -8.50 -11.93
N HIS A 70 -8.50 -9.20 -11.38
CA HIS A 70 -8.39 -10.67 -11.53
C HIS A 70 -8.32 -11.44 -10.20
N ILE A 71 -7.71 -10.84 -9.16
CA ILE A 71 -7.46 -11.56 -7.91
C ILE A 71 -8.52 -11.22 -6.88
N LYS A 72 -9.44 -12.17 -6.64
CA LYS A 72 -10.48 -12.05 -5.62
C LYS A 72 -9.88 -12.03 -4.22
N LYS A 73 -10.27 -11.04 -3.40
CA LYS A 73 -9.90 -10.87 -1.99
C LYS A 73 -11.09 -10.38 -1.16
N TYR A 74 -11.13 -10.74 0.12
CA TYR A 74 -12.04 -10.11 1.07
C TYR A 74 -11.40 -8.86 1.69
N PRO A 75 -12.16 -7.85 2.11
CA PRO A 75 -11.60 -6.61 2.66
C PRO A 75 -10.68 -6.79 3.89
N ASN A 76 -10.88 -7.86 4.65
CA ASN A 76 -10.04 -8.19 5.81
C ASN A 76 -8.88 -9.14 5.48
N ASP A 77 -8.78 -9.63 4.23
CA ASP A 77 -7.66 -10.48 3.82
C ASP A 77 -6.42 -9.62 3.58
N PRO A 78 -5.22 -10.10 3.95
CA PRO A 78 -3.99 -9.40 3.66
C PRO A 78 -3.73 -9.28 2.15
N ILE A 79 -3.27 -8.10 1.74
CA ILE A 79 -2.87 -7.79 0.37
C ILE A 79 -1.38 -8.14 0.21
N THR A 80 -1.14 -9.42 0.01
CA THR A 80 0.20 -9.98 -0.15
C THR A 80 0.87 -9.54 -1.45
N ASP A 81 2.20 -9.45 -1.47
CA ASP A 81 2.96 -9.22 -2.70
C ASP A 81 2.66 -10.25 -3.79
N GLU A 82 2.50 -11.53 -3.42
CA GLU A 82 2.12 -12.58 -4.37
C GLU A 82 0.82 -12.22 -5.11
N SER A 83 -0.18 -11.69 -4.39
CA SER A 83 -1.45 -11.27 -5.00
C SER A 83 -1.28 -10.09 -5.97
N ILE A 84 -0.39 -9.15 -5.66
CA ILE A 84 -0.05 -8.03 -6.54
C ILE A 84 0.66 -8.54 -7.79
N GLN A 85 1.74 -9.31 -7.64
CA GLN A 85 2.51 -9.84 -8.76
C GLN A 85 1.66 -10.73 -9.68
N LYS A 86 0.76 -11.52 -9.10
CA LYS A 86 -0.19 -12.34 -9.86
C LYS A 86 -1.17 -11.47 -10.65
N ALA A 87 -1.69 -10.39 -10.05
CA ALA A 87 -2.57 -9.44 -10.73
C ALA A 87 -1.86 -8.70 -11.88
N ILE A 88 -0.61 -8.27 -11.68
CA ILE A 88 0.24 -7.66 -12.73
C ILE A 88 0.40 -8.64 -13.90
N LYS A 89 0.79 -9.88 -13.59
CA LYS A 89 0.99 -10.93 -14.59
C LYS A 89 -0.28 -11.16 -15.40
N GLN A 90 -1.43 -11.32 -14.74
CA GLN A 90 -2.71 -11.55 -15.42
C GLN A 90 -3.17 -10.36 -16.25
N ASN A 91 -2.95 -9.12 -15.78
CA ASN A 91 -3.23 -7.93 -16.60
C ASN A 91 -2.33 -7.87 -17.84
N ARG A 92 -1.07 -8.30 -17.76
CA ARG A 92 -0.17 -8.32 -18.92
C ARG A 92 -0.51 -9.42 -19.93
N GLU A 93 -0.95 -10.58 -19.45
CA GLU A 93 -1.26 -11.75 -20.29
C GLU A 93 -2.68 -11.72 -20.86
N SER A 94 -3.57 -10.91 -20.28
CA SER A 94 -4.96 -10.70 -20.73
C SER A 94 -5.01 -10.15 -22.16
N GLN A 95 -5.73 -10.86 -23.05
CA GLN A 95 -6.04 -10.42 -24.40
C GLN A 95 -7.52 -10.01 -24.50
N PRO A 96 -7.83 -8.70 -24.41
CA PRO A 96 -9.21 -8.23 -24.54
C PRO A 96 -9.71 -8.47 -25.96
N MET A 97 -10.93 -9.00 -26.09
CA MET A 97 -11.60 -9.28 -27.36
C MET A 97 -12.55 -8.15 -27.80
N HIS A 98 -12.96 -7.28 -26.87
CA HIS A 98 -13.79 -6.13 -27.19
C HIS A 98 -13.40 -4.85 -26.43
N MET A 99 -13.85 -3.69 -26.92
CA MET A 99 -13.47 -2.38 -26.37
C MET A 99 -13.82 -2.21 -24.88
N ALA A 100 -14.91 -2.82 -24.41
CA ALA A 100 -15.23 -2.78 -22.98
C ALA A 100 -14.22 -3.57 -22.11
N GLU A 101 -13.62 -4.65 -22.61
CA GLU A 101 -12.53 -5.36 -21.90
C GLU A 101 -11.25 -4.53 -21.91
N VAL A 102 -10.94 -3.86 -23.03
CA VAL A 102 -9.80 -2.91 -23.10
C VAL A 102 -9.95 -1.82 -22.03
N ALA A 103 -11.13 -1.19 -21.95
CA ALA A 103 -11.40 -0.17 -20.94
C ALA A 103 -11.29 -0.71 -19.51
N SER A 104 -11.79 -1.94 -19.27
CA SER A 104 -11.67 -2.61 -17.99
C SER A 104 -10.21 -2.87 -17.60
N GLN A 105 -9.40 -3.38 -18.53
CA GLN A 105 -7.98 -3.67 -18.31
C GLN A 105 -7.20 -2.38 -18.02
N ILE A 106 -7.46 -1.29 -18.73
CA ILE A 106 -6.84 0.02 -18.47
C ILE A 106 -7.21 0.52 -17.08
N ARG A 107 -8.49 0.45 -16.70
CA ARG A 107 -8.94 0.85 -15.36
C ARG A 107 -8.25 0.02 -14.29
N SER A 108 -8.28 -1.31 -14.41
CA SER A 108 -7.68 -2.22 -13.45
C SER A 108 -6.16 -2.05 -13.34
N SER A 109 -5.47 -1.70 -14.42
CA SER A 109 -4.04 -1.39 -14.39
C SER A 109 -3.76 -0.10 -13.62
N LYS A 110 -4.60 0.93 -13.79
CA LYS A 110 -4.48 2.19 -13.02
C LYS A 110 -4.78 1.99 -11.54
N GLU A 111 -5.81 1.22 -11.22
CA GLU A 111 -6.17 0.88 -9.85
C GLU A 111 -5.03 0.08 -9.17
N LEU A 112 -4.43 -0.87 -9.89
CA LEU A 112 -3.31 -1.67 -9.38
C LEU A 112 -2.07 -0.81 -9.10
N ASN A 113 -1.69 0.08 -10.02
CA ASN A 113 -0.57 1.00 -9.83
C ASN A 113 -0.78 1.90 -8.59
N ASN A 114 -1.97 2.48 -8.43
CA ASN A 114 -2.26 3.28 -7.23
C ASN A 114 -2.25 2.45 -5.94
N LEU A 115 -2.73 1.20 -5.98
CA LEU A 115 -2.64 0.30 -4.84
C LEU A 115 -1.18 0.02 -4.46
N GLU A 116 -0.29 -0.21 -5.43
CA GLU A 116 1.14 -0.42 -5.20
C GLU A 116 1.79 0.79 -4.51
N LYS A 117 1.49 2.00 -4.96
CA LYS A 117 2.01 3.22 -4.31
C LYS A 117 1.49 3.41 -2.89
N ILE A 118 0.20 3.15 -2.66
CA ILE A 118 -0.38 3.24 -1.32
C ILE A 118 0.29 2.23 -0.38
N LEU A 119 0.54 1.01 -0.87
CA LEU A 119 1.29 0.00 -0.12
C LEU A 119 2.72 0.47 0.15
N GLU A 120 3.39 1.09 -0.82
CA GLU A 120 4.73 1.62 -0.63
C GLU A 120 4.77 2.67 0.49
N VAL A 121 3.90 3.67 0.44
CA VAL A 121 3.82 4.70 1.51
C VAL A 121 3.44 4.09 2.86
N TYR A 122 2.55 3.11 2.86
CA TYR A 122 2.20 2.37 4.09
C TYR A 122 3.43 1.68 4.69
N TYR A 123 4.20 0.94 3.89
CA TYR A 123 5.38 0.24 4.37
C TYR A 123 6.51 1.21 4.77
N GLU A 124 6.66 2.33 4.08
CA GLU A 124 7.60 3.39 4.50
C GLU A 124 7.25 3.92 5.88
N LYS A 125 5.97 4.19 6.16
CA LYS A 125 5.52 4.60 7.49
C LYS A 125 5.75 3.52 8.54
N CYS A 126 5.43 2.27 8.24
CA CYS A 126 5.73 1.17 9.15
C CYS A 126 7.24 1.05 9.42
N LEU A 127 8.09 1.27 8.41
CA LEU A 127 9.55 1.20 8.53
C LEU A 127 10.09 2.35 9.40
N GLU A 128 9.58 3.58 9.19
CA GLU A 128 9.88 4.74 10.03
C GLU A 128 9.57 4.46 11.50
N GLU A 129 8.38 3.92 11.78
CA GLU A 129 7.98 3.56 13.14
C GLU A 129 8.81 2.40 13.72
N TYR A 130 9.12 1.39 12.90
CA TYR A 130 9.92 0.23 13.32
C TYR A 130 11.34 0.61 13.74
N TYR A 131 11.94 1.63 13.10
CA TYR A 131 13.28 2.13 13.42
C TYR A 131 13.28 3.42 14.25
N ALA A 132 12.11 3.89 14.70
CA ALA A 132 12.01 5.13 15.47
C ALA A 132 12.79 5.04 16.80
N PRO A 133 13.61 6.04 17.16
CA PRO A 133 14.23 6.10 18.47
C PRO A 133 13.17 6.31 19.57
N PRO A 134 13.48 6.00 20.84
CA PRO A 134 12.60 6.35 21.96
C PRO A 134 12.41 7.88 22.02
N CYS A 135 11.21 8.33 22.34
CA CYS A 135 10.97 9.76 22.56
C CYS A 135 11.79 10.26 23.76
N GLU A 136 12.43 11.43 23.59
CA GLU A 136 13.09 12.12 24.70
C GLU A 136 12.07 12.39 25.82
N ASN A 137 12.40 11.96 27.05
CA ASN A 137 11.55 12.04 28.25
C ASN A 137 10.37 11.04 28.32
N SER A 138 10.37 10.00 27.48
CA SER A 138 9.44 8.89 27.57
C SER A 138 10.13 7.64 28.12
N GLU A 139 9.49 6.92 29.05
CA GLU A 139 9.92 5.58 29.46
C GLU A 139 9.62 4.51 28.39
N MET A 140 8.87 4.87 27.35
CA MET A 140 8.55 3.94 26.27
C MET A 140 9.80 3.64 25.45
N PRO A 141 10.07 2.36 25.16
CA PRO A 141 11.14 2.00 24.26
C PRO A 141 10.88 2.54 22.84
N GLY A 142 11.95 2.63 22.05
CA GLY A 142 11.85 2.91 20.61
C GLY A 142 11.21 1.76 19.84
N GLY A 143 11.14 1.89 18.52
CA GLY A 143 10.65 0.84 17.64
C GLY A 143 11.42 -0.47 17.78
N GLU A 144 10.76 -1.58 17.44
CA GLU A 144 11.33 -2.94 17.58
C GLU A 144 12.67 -3.09 16.84
N GLY A 145 12.81 -2.48 15.66
CA GLY A 145 14.05 -2.46 14.89
C GLY A 145 15.15 -1.66 15.58
N TYR A 146 14.81 -0.49 16.10
CA TYR A 146 15.74 0.34 16.86
C TYR A 146 16.29 -0.41 18.08
N GLU A 147 15.43 -1.08 18.84
CA GLU A 147 15.84 -1.90 19.99
C GLU A 147 16.78 -3.05 19.61
N LYS A 148 16.53 -3.73 18.50
CA LYS A 148 17.39 -4.83 18.04
C LYS A 148 18.78 -4.30 17.68
N VAL A 149 18.84 -3.19 16.95
CA VAL A 149 20.09 -2.58 16.52
C VAL A 149 20.85 -2.02 17.72
N SER A 150 20.21 -1.33 18.65
CA SER A 150 20.86 -0.77 19.87
C SER A 150 21.35 -1.85 20.84
N LYS A 151 20.75 -3.05 20.84
CA LYS A 151 21.28 -4.20 21.59
C LYS A 151 22.52 -4.81 20.94
N GLN A 152 22.60 -4.78 19.62
CA GLN A 152 23.70 -5.37 18.84
C GLN A 152 24.87 -4.40 18.62
N THR A 153 24.59 -3.10 18.64
CA THR A 153 25.58 -2.03 18.43
C THR A 153 25.69 -1.21 19.71
N SER A 154 26.89 -0.74 20.07
CA SER A 154 27.09 0.10 21.27
C SER A 154 26.45 1.50 21.18
N ILE A 155 25.48 1.70 20.28
CA ILE A 155 24.81 2.98 20.02
C ILE A 155 23.81 3.23 21.15
N GLY A 156 24.01 4.31 21.90
CA GLY A 156 23.14 4.72 23.01
C GLY A 156 23.52 4.20 24.40
N LYS A 157 24.76 3.73 24.60
CA LYS A 157 25.36 3.60 25.95
C LYS A 157 25.98 4.91 26.42
#